data_AF-A0AAX0LTC7-F1
#
_entry.id   AF-A0AAX0LTC7-F1
#
_cell.length_a   1.000
_cell.length_b   1.000
_cell.length_c   1.000
_cell.angle_alpha   90.00
_cell.angle_beta   90.00
_cell.angle_gamma   90.00
#
_symmetry.space_group_name_H-M   'P 1'
#
loop_
_entity.id
_entity.type
_entity.pdbx_description
1 polymer ?
#
loop_
_entity_poly.entity_id
_entity_poly.type
_entity_poly.pdbx_seq_one_letter_code
_entity_poly.pdbx_strand_id
1 'polypeptide(L)'
;MPEDKETKSVPYGGYVLQDTPVSFNTEKPVTKVRVKNTGDRPIQVGSHFHFFEANKELEFDRVSALGKRLNITATTAIRFEPGDEIEIELIPYSGDNDIFGFNNLVDMTGQQLAEVIKDPVKLKSLIDNARRAGFKMPNNPS
;
A
#
# COMPACT_ATOMS: atom_id res chain seq x y z
N MET A 1 -7.59 -18.12 -49.43
CA MET A 1 -8.07 -16.88 -48.78
C MET A 1 -8.12 -17.17 -47.30
N PRO A 2 -7.36 -16.50 -46.44
CA PRO A 2 -7.54 -16.66 -45.01
C PRO A 2 -8.87 -16.02 -44.62
N GLU A 3 -9.67 -16.74 -43.84
CA GLU A 3 -10.99 -16.32 -43.37
C GLU A 3 -10.89 -14.99 -42.60
N ASP A 4 -11.69 -14.00 -43.02
CA ASP A 4 -11.89 -12.77 -42.27
C ASP A 4 -12.51 -13.13 -40.92
N LYS A 5 -11.74 -12.93 -39.84
CA LYS A 5 -12.26 -13.03 -38.47
C LYS A 5 -13.45 -12.08 -38.35
N GLU A 6 -14.59 -12.59 -37.90
CA GLU A 6 -15.79 -11.81 -37.58
C GLU A 6 -15.42 -10.48 -36.93
N THR A 7 -15.57 -9.40 -37.68
CA THR A 7 -15.41 -8.05 -37.15
C THR A 7 -16.61 -7.78 -36.25
N LYS A 8 -16.44 -8.02 -34.93
CA LYS A 8 -17.39 -7.57 -33.90
C LYS A 8 -17.76 -6.12 -34.24
N SER A 9 -19.06 -5.84 -34.36
CA SER A 9 -19.56 -4.48 -34.65
C SER A 9 -19.12 -3.56 -33.51
N VAL A 10 -18.09 -2.75 -33.77
CA VAL A 10 -17.51 -1.83 -32.80
C VAL A 10 -17.96 -0.41 -33.16
N PRO A 11 -18.49 0.37 -32.21
CA PRO A 11 -18.93 1.73 -32.48
C PRO A 11 -17.75 2.62 -32.86
N TYR A 12 -18.00 3.77 -33.50
CA TYR A 12 -16.95 4.75 -33.78
C TYR A 12 -16.25 5.20 -32.48
N GLY A 13 -14.92 5.10 -32.45
CA GLY A 13 -14.12 5.33 -31.25
C GLY A 13 -14.14 4.19 -30.23
N GLY A 14 -14.76 3.05 -30.55
CA GLY A 14 -14.77 1.86 -29.72
C GLY A 14 -13.46 1.08 -29.77
N TYR A 15 -13.22 0.29 -28.73
CA TYR A 15 -12.03 -0.56 -28.60
C TYR A 15 -12.39 -2.03 -28.86
N VAL A 16 -11.49 -2.74 -29.54
CA VAL A 16 -11.50 -4.21 -29.60
C VAL A 16 -10.49 -4.71 -28.59
N LEU A 17 -10.96 -5.19 -27.45
CA LEU A 17 -10.11 -5.71 -26.38
C LEU A 17 -9.89 -7.20 -26.56
N GLN A 18 -8.73 -7.67 -26.11
CA GLN A 18 -8.49 -9.11 -25.92
C GLN A 18 -9.12 -9.55 -24.59
N ASP A 19 -9.57 -10.80 -24.52
CA ASP A 19 -10.16 -11.37 -23.30
C ASP A 19 -9.08 -11.71 -22.24
N THR A 20 -7.80 -11.68 -22.63
CA THR A 20 -6.68 -12.01 -21.74
C THR A 20 -6.57 -11.00 -20.59
N PRO A 21 -6.63 -11.45 -19.32
CA PRO A 21 -6.45 -10.55 -18.18
C PRO A 21 -5.05 -9.95 -18.13
N VAL A 22 -4.96 -8.69 -17.71
CA VAL A 22 -3.68 -8.00 -17.48
C VAL A 22 -3.21 -8.27 -16.06
N SER A 23 -2.06 -8.93 -15.92
CA SER A 23 -1.38 -9.11 -14.64
C SER A 23 -0.47 -7.91 -14.34
N PHE A 24 -0.40 -7.50 -13.07
CA PHE A 24 0.42 -6.38 -12.63
C PHE A 24 1.04 -6.67 -11.25
N ASN A 25 2.15 -6.00 -10.94
CA ASN A 25 2.92 -6.17 -9.69
C ASN A 25 3.39 -7.61 -9.37
N THR A 26 3.37 -8.53 -10.34
CA THR A 26 3.60 -9.97 -10.11
C THR A 26 5.01 -10.31 -9.61
N GLU A 27 5.99 -9.45 -9.86
CA GLU A 27 7.38 -9.66 -9.43
C GLU A 27 7.68 -9.11 -8.03
N LYS A 28 6.69 -8.49 -7.38
CA LYS A 28 6.90 -7.84 -6.09
C LYS A 28 6.56 -8.78 -4.94
N PRO A 29 7.39 -8.83 -3.87
CA PRO A 29 7.06 -9.60 -2.69
C PRO A 29 5.83 -9.01 -2.00
N VAL A 30 4.83 -9.85 -1.75
CA VAL A 30 3.58 -9.48 -1.10
C VAL A 30 3.70 -9.71 0.40
N THR A 31 3.35 -8.69 1.20
CA THR A 31 3.21 -8.77 2.65
C THR A 31 1.74 -8.60 3.01
N LYS A 32 1.17 -9.60 3.69
CA LYS A 32 -0.21 -9.54 4.18
C LYS A 32 -0.25 -8.89 5.56
N VAL A 33 -1.15 -7.94 5.76
CA VAL A 33 -1.29 -7.21 7.01
C VAL A 33 -2.77 -7.09 7.35
N ARG A 34 -3.14 -7.44 8.59
CA ARG A 34 -4.47 -7.16 9.13
C ARG A 34 -4.54 -5.72 9.62
N VAL A 35 -5.55 -4.99 9.16
CA VAL A 35 -5.74 -3.58 9.45
C VAL A 35 -7.13 -3.38 10.03
N LYS A 36 -7.17 -2.79 11.22
CA LYS A 36 -8.41 -2.48 11.93
C LYS A 36 -8.62 -0.98 12.01
N ASN A 37 -9.80 -0.50 11.60
CA ASN A 37 -10.19 0.88 11.85
C ASN A 37 -10.79 1.01 13.25
N THR A 38 -10.06 1.65 14.15
CA THR A 38 -10.50 1.88 15.54
C THR A 38 -11.14 3.25 15.75
N GLY A 39 -11.24 4.06 14.69
CA GLY A 39 -11.88 5.35 14.71
C GLY A 39 -13.40 5.26 14.52
N ASP A 40 -14.05 6.41 14.65
CA ASP A 40 -15.50 6.60 14.48
C ASP A 40 -15.90 7.00 13.05
N ARG A 41 -14.91 7.22 12.18
CA ARG A 41 -15.09 7.71 10.80
C ARG A 41 -14.50 6.73 9.79
N PRO A 42 -15.10 6.64 8.59
CA PRO A 42 -14.55 5.83 7.52
C PRO A 42 -13.21 6.41 7.04
N ILE A 43 -12.28 5.51 6.71
CA ILE A 43 -10.93 5.85 6.25
C ILE A 43 -10.71 5.19 4.90
N GLN A 44 -10.16 5.93 3.93
CA GLN A 44 -9.86 5.41 2.61
C GLN A 44 -8.40 5.69 2.25
N VAL A 45 -7.67 4.65 1.85
CA VAL A 45 -6.23 4.72 1.56
C VAL A 45 -5.98 4.33 0.10
N GLY A 46 -5.30 5.21 -0.64
CA GLY A 46 -5.02 5.03 -2.06
C GLY A 46 -3.88 4.05 -2.37
N SER A 47 -3.87 3.55 -3.60
CA SER A 47 -2.91 2.56 -4.13
C SER A 47 -1.43 2.90 -3.94
N HIS A 48 -1.07 4.19 -3.91
CA HIS A 48 0.32 4.67 -3.87
C HIS A 48 0.66 5.44 -2.58
N PHE A 49 -0.22 5.40 -1.58
CA PHE A 49 0.06 6.01 -0.29
C PHE A 49 1.03 5.14 0.52
N HIS A 50 1.99 5.76 1.22
CA HIS A 50 2.94 5.01 2.04
C HIS A 50 2.21 4.46 3.26
N PHE A 51 1.97 3.15 3.27
CA PHE A 51 0.98 2.56 4.17
C PHE A 51 1.37 2.68 5.64
N PHE A 52 2.67 2.71 5.96
CA PHE A 52 3.19 3.02 7.29
C PHE A 52 2.65 4.34 7.87
N GLU A 53 2.42 5.33 7.00
CA GLU A 53 1.99 6.68 7.38
C GLU A 53 0.49 6.86 7.25
N ALA A 54 -0.27 5.78 7.03
CA ALA A 54 -1.73 5.83 6.95
C ALA A 54 -2.33 6.27 8.29
N ASN A 55 -3.57 6.74 8.25
CA ASN A 55 -4.29 7.39 9.36
C ASN A 55 -4.00 6.72 10.72
N LYS A 56 -3.80 7.55 11.75
CA LYS A 56 -3.49 7.16 13.13
C LYS A 56 -4.49 6.20 13.75
N GLU A 57 -5.76 6.29 13.34
CA GLU A 57 -6.85 5.43 13.81
C GLU A 57 -6.83 4.01 13.23
N LEU A 58 -6.03 3.77 12.18
CA LEU A 58 -5.78 2.43 11.67
C LEU A 58 -4.74 1.73 12.55
N GLU A 59 -5.14 0.63 13.16
CA GLU A 59 -4.30 -0.25 13.96
C GLU A 59 -3.84 -1.43 13.11
N PHE A 60 -2.53 -1.57 12.94
CA PHE A 60 -1.88 -2.65 12.19
C PHE A 60 -0.37 -2.71 12.50
N ASP A 61 0.30 -3.78 12.07
CA ASP A 61 1.76 -3.87 12.14
C ASP A 61 2.41 -2.87 11.16
N ARG A 62 2.75 -1.70 11.70
CA ARG A 62 3.38 -0.62 10.96
C ARG A 62 4.80 -0.98 10.51
N VAL A 63 5.55 -1.78 11.27
CA VAL A 63 6.91 -2.18 10.87
C VAL A 63 6.85 -2.91 9.53
N SER A 64 5.90 -3.84 9.39
CA SER A 64 5.67 -4.57 8.15
C SER A 64 5.21 -3.69 6.97
N ALA A 65 4.76 -2.46 7.20
CA ALA A 65 4.29 -1.55 6.17
C ALA A 65 5.35 -0.51 5.71
N LEU A 66 6.53 -0.47 6.34
CA LEU A 66 7.61 0.45 5.97
C LEU A 66 8.07 0.23 4.52
N GLY A 67 8.10 1.31 3.74
CA GLY A 67 8.49 1.28 2.34
C GLY A 67 7.51 0.59 1.41
N LYS A 68 6.26 0.39 1.85
CA LYS A 68 5.25 -0.36 1.09
C LYS A 68 3.98 0.44 0.82
N ARG A 69 3.27 0.02 -0.22
CA ARG A 69 1.99 0.55 -0.68
C ARG A 69 1.01 -0.60 -0.94
N LEU A 70 -0.28 -0.28 -1.08
CA LEU A 70 -1.31 -1.26 -1.39
C LEU A 70 -1.06 -1.96 -2.74
N ASN A 71 -1.20 -3.28 -2.76
CA ASN A 71 -1.16 -4.10 -3.97
C ASN A 71 -2.52 -4.13 -4.68
N ILE A 72 -2.99 -2.96 -5.08
CA ILE A 72 -4.24 -2.80 -5.83
C ILE A 72 -3.96 -2.12 -7.17
N THR A 73 -4.97 -2.10 -8.04
CA THR A 73 -4.90 -1.38 -9.31
C THR A 73 -4.54 0.08 -9.05
N ALA A 74 -3.67 0.64 -9.88
CA ALA A 74 -3.32 2.06 -9.78
C ALA A 74 -4.58 2.93 -9.81
N THR A 75 -4.53 4.08 -9.13
CA THR A 75 -5.64 5.04 -8.94
C THR A 75 -6.79 4.60 -8.02
N THR A 76 -6.89 3.32 -7.67
CA THR A 76 -7.92 2.84 -6.72
C THR A 76 -7.49 2.98 -5.26
N ALA A 77 -8.41 2.66 -4.34
CA ALA A 77 -8.22 2.76 -2.90
C ALA A 77 -8.98 1.65 -2.16
N ILE A 78 -8.53 1.31 -0.95
CA ILE A 78 -9.28 0.46 -0.01
C ILE A 78 -9.94 1.35 1.02
N ARG A 79 -11.20 1.03 1.34
CA ARG A 79 -12.02 1.71 2.33
C ARG A 79 -12.17 0.82 3.57
N PHE A 80 -11.99 1.42 4.74
CA PHE A 80 -12.14 0.80 6.05
C PHE A 80 -13.26 1.50 6.80
N GLU A 81 -14.36 0.79 7.05
CA GLU A 81 -15.46 1.32 7.86
C GLU A 81 -15.10 1.35 9.35
N PRO A 82 -15.75 2.20 10.18
CA PRO A 82 -15.53 2.21 11.62
C PRO A 82 -15.72 0.83 12.26
N GLY A 83 -14.70 0.35 12.98
CA GLY A 83 -14.70 -0.97 13.64
C GLY A 83 -14.34 -2.15 12.74
N ASP A 84 -14.18 -1.93 11.43
CA ASP A 84 -13.89 -2.98 10.46
C ASP A 84 -12.44 -3.46 10.56
N GLU A 85 -12.22 -4.74 10.24
CA GLU A 85 -10.90 -5.38 10.23
C GLU A 85 -10.72 -6.19 8.95
N ILE A 86 -9.77 -5.76 8.11
CA ILE A 86 -9.56 -6.31 6.77
C ILE A 86 -8.09 -6.74 6.63
N GLU A 87 -7.87 -7.92 6.03
CA GLU A 87 -6.53 -8.31 5.55
C GLU A 87 -6.25 -7.64 4.21
N ILE A 88 -5.15 -6.91 4.13
CA ILE A 88 -4.69 -6.25 2.91
C ILE A 88 -3.36 -6.80 2.44
N GLU A 89 -3.06 -6.57 1.17
CA GLU A 89 -1.78 -6.90 0.56
C GLU A 89 -0.95 -5.64 0.32
N LEU A 90 0.29 -5.67 0.79
CA LEU A 90 1.28 -4.61 0.63
C LEU A 90 2.44 -5.08 -0.23
N ILE A 91 2.93 -4.20 -1.07
CA ILE A 91 4.12 -4.42 -1.92
C ILE A 91 5.09 -3.25 -1.76
N PRO A 92 6.41 -3.49 -1.87
CA PRO A 92 7.38 -2.41 -1.82
C PRO A 92 7.21 -1.42 -2.98
N TYR A 93 7.59 -0.17 -2.72
CA TYR A 93 7.83 0.78 -3.80
C TYR A 93 8.95 0.28 -4.72
N SER A 94 8.99 0.84 -5.93
CA SER A 94 10.06 0.62 -6.91
C SER A 94 10.84 1.93 -7.10
N GLY A 95 11.83 1.93 -8.00
CA GLY A 95 12.73 3.06 -8.16
C GLY A 95 13.67 3.18 -6.97
N ASP A 96 14.05 4.41 -6.62
CA ASP A 96 14.99 4.67 -5.52
C ASP A 96 14.38 4.46 -4.13
N ASN A 97 13.06 4.23 -4.04
CA ASN A 97 12.32 4.06 -2.79
C ASN A 97 12.47 5.26 -1.83
N ASP A 98 12.54 6.45 -2.40
CA ASP A 98 12.57 7.73 -1.70
C ASP A 98 11.16 8.10 -1.21
N ILE A 99 11.04 8.38 0.09
CA ILE A 99 9.75 8.60 0.76
C ILE A 99 9.80 9.96 1.45
N PHE A 100 9.09 10.93 0.89
CA PHE A 100 8.99 12.30 1.39
C PHE A 100 7.54 12.79 1.42
N GLY A 101 7.17 13.57 2.43
CA GLY A 101 5.85 14.20 2.54
C GLY A 101 4.94 13.46 3.54
N PHE A 102 3.89 12.80 3.05
CA PHE A 102 2.92 12.01 3.83
C PHE A 102 2.56 12.59 5.22
N ASN A 103 3.03 11.98 6.31
CA ASN A 103 2.88 12.50 7.68
C ASN A 103 4.22 12.90 8.30
N ASN A 104 5.25 13.12 7.47
CA ASN A 104 6.62 13.45 7.85
C ASN A 104 7.23 12.45 8.83
N LEU A 105 6.78 11.18 8.79
CA LEU A 105 7.31 10.16 9.69
C LEU A 105 8.63 9.59 9.18
N VAL A 106 8.79 9.49 7.86
CA VAL A 106 9.98 8.91 7.23
C VAL A 106 10.90 9.98 6.66
N ASP A 107 10.48 10.74 5.63
CA ASP A 107 11.27 11.80 4.99
C ASP A 107 12.74 11.43 4.75
N MET A 108 12.96 10.27 4.12
CA MET A 108 14.26 9.66 3.90
C MET A 108 14.38 9.14 2.47
N THR A 109 15.61 9.10 1.96
CA THR A 109 15.91 8.34 0.75
C THR A 109 15.77 6.84 1.00
N GLY A 110 15.58 6.04 -0.04
CA GLY A 110 15.47 4.59 0.11
C GLY A 110 16.73 3.94 0.68
N GLN A 111 17.90 4.54 0.43
CA GLN A 111 19.17 4.12 1.03
C GLN A 111 19.17 4.36 2.55
N GLN A 112 18.79 5.56 2.98
CA GLN A 112 18.69 5.90 4.40
C GLN A 112 17.66 5.02 5.11
N LEU A 113 16.50 4.81 4.49
CA LEU A 113 15.46 3.93 5.02
C LEU A 113 15.96 2.50 5.16
N ALA A 114 16.70 1.98 4.17
CA ALA A 114 17.29 0.64 4.24
C ALA A 114 18.30 0.50 5.38
N GLU A 115 19.09 1.54 5.67
CA GLU A 115 19.98 1.57 6.84
C GLU A 115 19.19 1.57 8.16
N VAL A 116 18.12 2.36 8.23
CA VAL A 116 17.25 2.42 9.42
C VAL A 116 16.59 1.07 9.68
N ILE A 117 16.10 0.38 8.65
CA ILE A 117 15.48 -0.94 8.79
C ILE A 117 16.48 -2.00 9.27
N LYS A 118 17.75 -1.90 8.86
CA LYS A 118 18.81 -2.84 9.28
C LYS A 118 19.32 -2.59 10.70
N ASP A 119 19.19 -1.37 11.20
CA ASP A 119 19.65 -0.96 12.53
C ASP A 119 18.48 -1.01 13.54
N PRO A 120 18.46 -1.96 14.49
CA PRO A 120 17.36 -2.09 15.45
C PRO A 120 17.12 -0.85 16.31
N VAL A 121 18.16 -0.06 16.59
CA VAL A 121 18.05 1.14 17.42
C VAL A 121 17.38 2.26 16.64
N LYS A 122 17.79 2.46 15.38
CA LYS A 122 17.18 3.45 14.50
C LYS A 122 15.74 3.08 14.16
N LEU A 123 15.49 1.81 13.83
CA LEU A 123 14.15 1.31 13.57
C LEU A 123 13.24 1.53 14.78
N LYS A 124 13.70 1.17 15.98
CA LYS A 124 12.94 1.40 17.22
C LYS A 124 12.64 2.88 17.42
N SER A 125 13.61 3.77 17.19
CA SER A 125 13.42 5.21 17.30
C SER A 125 12.34 5.73 16.35
N LEU A 126 12.36 5.29 15.08
CA LEU A 126 11.33 5.63 14.09
C LEU A 126 9.93 5.18 14.53
N ILE A 127 9.81 3.94 15.01
CA ILE A 127 8.56 3.37 15.50
C ILE A 127 8.07 4.09 16.75
N ASP A 128 8.96 4.41 17.69
CA ASP A 128 8.62 5.14 18.90
C ASP A 128 8.18 6.58 18.58
N ASN A 129 8.75 7.22 17.56
CA ASN A 129 8.29 8.52 17.08
C ASN A 129 6.88 8.45 16.48
N ALA A 130 6.58 7.43 15.67
CA ALA A 130 5.23 7.20 15.15
C ALA A 130 4.23 6.95 16.30
N ARG A 131 4.61 6.15 17.30
CA ARG A 131 3.78 5.94 18.50
C ARG A 131 3.52 7.22 19.28
N ARG A 132 4.56 8.04 19.52
CA ARG A 132 4.43 9.34 20.18
C ARG A 132 3.53 10.31 19.40
N ALA A 133 3.55 10.24 18.08
CA ALA A 133 2.66 11.01 17.21
C ALA A 133 1.21 10.47 17.18
N GLY A 134 0.93 9.36 17.88
CA GLY A 134 -0.41 8.79 18.05
C GLY A 134 -0.80 7.73 17.03
N PHE A 135 0.14 7.22 16.22
CA PHE A 135 -0.15 6.18 15.24
C PHE A 135 -0.32 4.82 15.93
N LYS A 136 -1.52 4.24 15.84
CA LYS A 136 -1.87 2.99 16.51
C LYS A 136 -1.12 1.78 15.92
N MET A 137 -0.74 0.87 16.81
CA MET A 137 -0.05 -0.38 16.50
C MET A 137 -0.56 -1.46 17.47
N PRO A 138 -0.64 -2.73 17.06
CA PRO A 138 -1.07 -3.80 17.93
C PRO A 138 -0.10 -3.99 19.11
N ASN A 139 -0.64 -4.29 20.28
CA ASN A 139 0.13 -4.50 21.52
C ASN A 139 0.94 -5.81 21.52
N ASN A 140 0.69 -6.72 20.58
CA ASN A 140 1.39 -7.99 20.46
C ASN A 140 1.86 -8.17 19.01
N PRO A 141 3.17 -8.36 18.75
CA PRO A 141 3.64 -8.73 17.41
C PRO A 141 3.10 -10.14 17.10
N SER A 142 2.49 -10.30 15.92
CA SER A 142 2.15 -11.62 15.36
C SER A 142 3.39 -12.31 14.81
#